data_AF-A0A7S1IFQ0-F1
#
_entry.id   AF-A0A7S1IFQ0-F1
#
_cell.length_a   1.000
_cell.length_b   1.000
_cell.length_c   1.000
_cell.angle_alpha   90.00
_cell.angle_beta   90.00
_cell.angle_gamma   90.00
#
_symmetry.space_group_name_H-M   'P 1'
#
loop_
_entity.id
_entity.type
_entity.pdbx_description
1 polymer ?
#
loop_
_entity_poly.entity_id
_entity_poly.type
_entity_poly.pdbx_seq_one_letter_code
_entity_poly.pdbx_strand_id
1 'polypeptide(L)'
;VGEEEELILMEMLRDDVLPYCGKNISNERLQPLISIVAQCSRIQSKRPLANAGINTLFYICQRVVKDDLSPNHRVGVLTMPVLIARCTDILLAYLQDDRASGLCPLPRHRHDEVVYVLTELKQAQLEPQLFETQGYSASDSALRTSCPAAFRSKGLVVRLFPTLIEFVGCKDEGLKKALLEILHIACA
;
A
#
# COMPACT_ATOMS: atom_id res chain seq x y z
N VAL A 1 -27.97 -2.05 2.44
CA VAL A 1 -26.77 -2.81 2.81
C VAL A 1 -26.18 -2.11 4.02
N GLY A 2 -26.12 -2.79 5.16
CA GLY A 2 -25.56 -2.25 6.40
C GLY A 2 -24.04 -2.16 6.34
N GLU A 3 -23.44 -1.28 7.15
CA GLU A 3 -21.97 -1.13 7.24
C GLU A 3 -21.28 -2.44 7.68
N GLU A 4 -21.94 -3.22 8.54
CA GLU A 4 -21.46 -4.54 8.98
C GLU A 4 -21.44 -5.58 7.84
N GLU A 5 -22.46 -5.57 6.97
CA GLU A 5 -22.51 -6.46 5.80
C GLU A 5 -21.36 -6.16 4.82
N GLU A 6 -21.04 -4.88 4.61
CA GLU A 6 -19.94 -4.48 3.72
C GLU A 6 -18.57 -4.89 4.28
N LEU A 7 -18.39 -4.85 5.60
CA LEU A 7 -17.19 -5.35 6.26
C LEU A 7 -17.04 -6.87 6.10
N ILE A 8 -18.11 -7.62 6.35
CA ILE A 8 -18.13 -9.07 6.14
C ILE A 8 -17.79 -9.42 4.69
N LEU A 9 -18.37 -8.68 3.73
CA LEU A 9 -18.05 -8.87 2.31
C LEU A 9 -16.58 -8.59 1.99
N MET A 10 -15.97 -7.58 2.61
CA MET A 10 -14.55 -7.30 2.44
C MET A 10 -13.66 -8.42 3.02
N GLU A 11 -14.02 -8.95 4.18
CA GLU A 11 -13.33 -10.09 4.80
C GLU A 11 -13.45 -11.35 3.95
N MET A 12 -14.65 -11.69 3.48
CA MET A 12 -14.86 -12.80 2.53
C MET A 12 -14.05 -12.61 1.25
N LEU A 13 -14.01 -11.39 0.70
CA LEU A 13 -13.24 -11.10 -0.50
C LEU A 13 -11.75 -11.37 -0.27
N ARG A 14 -11.22 -10.92 0.88
CA ARG A 14 -9.82 -11.08 1.29
C ARG A 14 -9.45 -12.55 1.53
N ASP A 15 -10.27 -13.28 2.28
CA ASP A 15 -9.90 -14.58 2.83
C ASP A 15 -10.36 -15.75 1.95
N ASP A 16 -11.51 -15.63 1.28
CA ASP A 16 -12.15 -16.72 0.54
C ASP A 16 -12.15 -16.56 -0.98
N VAL A 17 -12.11 -15.33 -1.50
CA VAL A 17 -12.24 -15.10 -2.96
C VAL A 17 -10.87 -14.90 -3.60
N LEU A 18 -10.16 -13.84 -3.21
CA LEU A 18 -8.92 -13.41 -3.87
C LEU A 18 -7.82 -14.49 -3.88
N PRO A 19 -7.59 -15.29 -2.82
CA PRO A 19 -6.57 -16.35 -2.84
C PRO A 19 -6.82 -17.43 -3.91
N TYR A 20 -8.08 -17.64 -4.30
CA TYR A 20 -8.46 -18.67 -5.27
C TYR A 20 -8.61 -18.11 -6.69
N CYS A 21 -8.92 -16.82 -6.84
CA CYS A 21 -9.04 -16.16 -8.14
C CYS A 21 -7.75 -16.26 -8.98
N GLY A 22 -6.59 -16.24 -8.34
CA GLY A 22 -5.30 -16.33 -9.02
C GLY A 22 -5.03 -17.67 -9.74
N LYS A 23 -5.84 -18.73 -9.52
CA LYS A 23 -5.67 -20.01 -10.25
C LYS A 23 -6.45 -20.02 -11.56
N ASN A 24 -7.70 -19.57 -11.52
CA ASN A 24 -8.68 -19.91 -12.56
C ASN A 24 -9.25 -18.69 -13.32
N ILE A 25 -8.89 -17.46 -12.94
CA ILE A 25 -9.51 -16.24 -13.48
C ILE A 25 -8.50 -15.42 -14.30
N SER A 26 -8.86 -15.00 -15.51
CA SER A 26 -8.01 -14.12 -16.34
C SER A 26 -7.74 -12.77 -15.66
N ASN A 27 -6.62 -12.13 -15.99
CA ASN A 27 -6.26 -10.82 -15.42
C ASN A 27 -7.36 -9.76 -15.65
N GLU A 28 -8.03 -9.79 -16.81
CA GLU A 28 -9.14 -8.90 -17.16
C GLU A 28 -10.32 -8.99 -16.19
N ARG A 29 -10.56 -10.18 -15.61
CA ARG A 29 -11.64 -10.42 -14.65
C ARG A 29 -11.18 -10.21 -13.20
N LEU A 30 -9.89 -10.33 -12.93
CA LEU A 30 -9.31 -10.11 -11.60
C LEU A 30 -9.13 -8.62 -11.30
N GLN A 31 -8.78 -7.81 -12.31
CA GLN A 31 -8.59 -6.36 -12.17
C GLN A 31 -9.80 -5.63 -11.56
N PRO A 32 -11.05 -5.88 -11.99
CA PRO A 32 -12.23 -5.29 -11.36
C PRO A 32 -12.38 -5.61 -9.87
N LEU A 33 -12.00 -6.81 -9.42
CA LEU A 33 -12.08 -7.17 -8.01
C LEU A 33 -11.07 -6.36 -7.19
N ILE A 34 -9.84 -6.23 -7.69
CA ILE A 34 -8.80 -5.41 -7.06
C ILE A 34 -9.20 -3.93 -7.06
N SER A 35 -9.82 -3.44 -8.13
CA SER A 35 -10.27 -2.05 -8.20
C SER A 35 -11.44 -1.77 -7.24
N ILE A 36 -12.32 -2.73 -6.99
CA ILE A 36 -13.36 -2.62 -5.95
C ILE A 36 -12.71 -2.47 -4.56
N VAL A 37 -11.73 -3.31 -4.21
CA VAL A 37 -10.97 -3.17 -2.94
C VAL A 37 -10.33 -1.78 -2.83
N ALA A 38 -9.71 -1.33 -3.93
CA ALA A 38 -9.11 0.00 -4.01
C ALA A 38 -10.12 1.12 -3.78
N GLN A 39 -11.31 1.01 -4.37
CA GLN A 39 -12.38 1.97 -4.23
C GLN A 39 -12.92 1.99 -2.80
N CYS A 40 -13.13 0.82 -2.19
CA CYS A 40 -13.54 0.72 -0.78
C CYS A 40 -12.55 1.47 0.13
N SER A 41 -11.24 1.34 -0.13
CA SER A 41 -10.20 2.06 0.63
C SER A 41 -10.29 3.59 0.56
N ARG A 42 -11.09 4.15 -0.36
CA ARG A 42 -11.27 5.60 -0.58
C ARG A 42 -12.60 6.14 -0.02
N ILE A 43 -13.48 5.29 0.50
CA ILE A 43 -14.82 5.71 0.96
C ILE A 43 -14.71 6.40 2.34
N GLN A 44 -14.54 7.72 2.33
CA GLN A 44 -14.37 8.51 3.57
C GLN A 44 -15.60 8.49 4.50
N SER A 45 -16.80 8.28 3.95
CA SER A 45 -18.04 8.21 4.74
C SER A 45 -18.17 6.93 5.56
N LYS A 46 -17.40 5.89 5.23
CA LYS A 46 -17.44 4.56 5.87
C LYS A 46 -16.03 4.13 6.26
N ARG A 47 -15.50 4.75 7.33
CA ARG A 47 -14.10 4.58 7.74
C ARG A 47 -13.69 3.14 8.06
N PRO A 48 -14.50 2.33 8.77
CA PRO A 48 -14.17 0.92 8.98
C PRO A 48 -13.96 0.18 7.65
N LEU A 49 -14.81 0.44 6.66
CA LEU A 49 -14.69 -0.15 5.33
C LEU A 49 -13.46 0.36 4.57
N ALA A 50 -13.14 1.66 4.67
CA ALA A 50 -11.94 2.23 4.08
C ALA A 50 -10.66 1.60 4.66
N ASN A 51 -10.62 1.43 5.99
CA ASN A 51 -9.54 0.75 6.68
C ASN A 51 -9.45 -0.72 6.22
N ALA A 52 -10.58 -1.45 6.21
CA ALA A 52 -10.59 -2.83 5.72
C ALA A 52 -10.07 -2.93 4.28
N GLY A 53 -10.40 -1.96 3.42
CA GLY A 53 -9.90 -1.89 2.04
C GLY A 53 -8.38 -1.76 1.96
N ILE A 54 -7.78 -0.77 2.62
CA ILE A 54 -6.31 -0.62 2.60
C ILE A 54 -5.59 -1.77 3.30
N ASN A 55 -6.14 -2.29 4.40
CA ASN A 55 -5.61 -3.47 5.08
C ASN A 55 -5.58 -4.68 4.14
N THR A 56 -6.63 -4.84 3.32
CA THR A 56 -6.72 -5.91 2.34
C THR A 56 -5.66 -5.75 1.24
N LEU A 57 -5.40 -4.53 0.76
CA LEU A 57 -4.33 -4.28 -0.22
C LEU A 57 -2.95 -4.67 0.33
N PHE A 58 -2.62 -4.29 1.57
CA PHE A 58 -1.36 -4.69 2.22
C PHE A 58 -1.29 -6.20 2.40
N TYR A 59 -2.36 -6.81 2.91
CA TYR A 59 -2.46 -8.24 3.16
C TYR A 59 -2.19 -9.08 1.90
N ILE A 60 -2.81 -8.71 0.77
CA ILE A 60 -2.62 -9.41 -0.51
C ILE A 60 -1.14 -9.38 -0.92
N CYS A 61 -0.51 -8.20 -0.85
CA CYS A 61 0.89 -8.03 -1.22
C CYS A 61 1.84 -8.78 -0.26
N GLN A 62 1.53 -8.83 1.03
CA GLN A 62 2.34 -9.53 2.05
C GLN A 62 2.18 -11.06 2.02
N ARG A 63 1.07 -11.58 1.46
CA ARG A 63 0.84 -13.03 1.34
C ARG A 63 1.52 -13.68 0.14
N VAL A 64 2.14 -12.90 -0.73
CA VAL A 64 2.90 -13.47 -1.84
C VAL A 64 4.10 -14.21 -1.30
N VAL A 65 4.25 -15.45 -1.75
CA VAL A 65 5.41 -16.30 -1.46
C VAL A 65 6.26 -16.31 -2.73
N LYS A 66 7.56 -16.59 -2.58
CA LYS A 66 8.58 -16.65 -3.64
C LYS A 66 8.25 -17.51 -4.89
N ASP A 67 7.14 -18.25 -4.87
CA ASP A 67 6.66 -19.02 -6.01
C ASP A 67 5.93 -18.12 -7.03
N ASP A 68 6.62 -17.80 -8.13
CA ASP A 68 6.15 -16.99 -9.26
C ASP A 68 4.90 -17.57 -9.95
N LEU A 69 4.65 -18.88 -9.81
CA LEU A 69 3.49 -19.56 -10.37
C LEU A 69 2.32 -19.62 -9.39
N SER A 70 2.49 -19.10 -8.17
CA SER A 70 1.42 -19.12 -7.19
C SER A 70 0.29 -18.17 -7.62
N PRO A 71 -0.98 -18.56 -7.38
CA PRO A 71 -2.12 -17.69 -7.64
C PRO A 71 -2.00 -16.35 -6.91
N ASN A 72 -1.43 -16.37 -5.71
CA ASN A 72 -1.21 -15.20 -4.88
C ASN A 72 -0.19 -14.24 -5.50
N HIS A 73 0.86 -14.76 -6.14
CA HIS A 73 1.82 -13.92 -6.87
C HIS A 73 1.12 -13.08 -7.93
N ARG A 74 0.26 -13.70 -8.76
CA ARG A 74 -0.47 -12.97 -9.81
C ARG A 74 -1.39 -11.89 -9.25
N VAL A 75 -2.11 -12.19 -8.17
CA VAL A 75 -2.98 -11.21 -7.51
C VAL A 75 -2.14 -10.08 -6.92
N GLY A 76 -1.05 -10.40 -6.21
CA GLY A 76 -0.14 -9.42 -5.62
C GLY A 76 0.50 -8.48 -6.64
N VAL A 77 0.91 -9.00 -7.80
CA VAL A 77 1.45 -8.19 -8.91
C VAL A 77 0.44 -7.15 -9.40
N LEU A 78 -0.84 -7.53 -9.51
CA LEU A 78 -1.91 -6.61 -9.92
C LEU A 78 -2.32 -5.65 -8.80
N THR A 79 -2.16 -6.04 -7.53
CA THR A 79 -2.51 -5.22 -6.36
C THR A 79 -1.43 -4.22 -6.00
N MET A 80 -0.15 -4.53 -6.23
CA MET A 80 0.98 -3.66 -5.89
C MET A 80 0.89 -2.21 -6.45
N PRO A 81 0.55 -1.94 -7.74
CA PRO A 81 0.46 -0.58 -8.25
C PRO A 81 -0.68 0.20 -7.57
N VAL A 82 -1.77 -0.50 -7.27
CA VAL A 82 -2.95 0.03 -6.60
C VAL A 82 -2.63 0.39 -5.15
N LEU A 83 -1.88 -0.46 -4.45
CA LEU A 83 -1.39 -0.21 -3.10
C LEU A 83 -0.47 1.01 -3.07
N ILE A 84 0.52 1.09 -3.98
CA ILE A 84 1.43 2.24 -4.09
C ILE A 84 0.63 3.52 -4.31
N ALA A 85 -0.25 3.54 -5.31
CA ALA A 85 -1.09 4.70 -5.61
C ALA A 85 -1.93 5.12 -4.41
N ARG A 86 -2.54 4.16 -3.69
CA ARG A 86 -3.36 4.48 -2.52
C ARG A 86 -2.53 5.03 -1.36
N CYS A 87 -1.37 4.47 -1.07
CA CYS A 87 -0.46 4.99 -0.05
C CYS A 87 -0.04 6.42 -0.39
N THR A 88 0.36 6.67 -1.65
CA THR A 88 0.68 8.01 -2.14
C THR A 88 -0.49 8.98 -1.95
N ASP A 89 -1.71 8.58 -2.30
CA ASP A 89 -2.90 9.42 -2.15
C ASP A 89 -3.16 9.81 -0.68
N ILE A 90 -3.03 8.87 0.26
CA ILE A 90 -3.23 9.13 1.70
C ILE A 90 -2.17 10.10 2.21
N LEU A 91 -0.90 9.80 1.91
CA LEU A 91 0.24 10.59 2.35
C LEU A 91 0.20 12.03 1.80
N LEU A 92 -0.08 12.19 0.50
CA LEU A 92 -0.20 13.51 -0.12
C LEU A 92 -1.41 14.29 0.38
N ALA A 93 -2.56 13.63 0.55
CA ALA A 93 -3.76 14.30 1.05
C ALA A 93 -3.54 14.85 2.47
N TYR A 94 -2.86 14.08 3.34
CA TYR A 94 -2.48 14.56 4.66
C TYR A 94 -1.54 15.75 4.59
N LEU A 95 -0.49 15.71 3.76
CA LEU A 95 0.45 16.82 3.61
C LEU A 95 -0.22 18.09 3.08
N GLN A 96 -1.17 17.95 2.16
CA GLN A 96 -1.97 19.07 1.66
C GLN A 96 -2.82 19.68 2.77
N ASP A 97 -3.50 18.84 3.55
CA ASP A 97 -4.30 19.29 4.69
C ASP A 97 -3.41 19.94 5.76
N ASP A 98 -2.24 19.38 6.08
CA ASP A 98 -1.29 19.91 7.06
C ASP A 98 -0.79 21.30 6.63
N ARG A 99 -0.46 21.48 5.35
CA ARG A 99 -0.05 22.79 4.80
C ARG A 99 -1.20 23.81 4.85
N ALA A 100 -2.41 23.40 4.50
CA ALA A 100 -3.58 24.28 4.43
C ALA A 100 -4.14 24.66 5.82
N SER A 101 -3.98 23.81 6.83
CA SER A 101 -4.60 23.97 8.14
C SER A 101 -4.00 25.06 9.03
N GLY A 102 -2.82 25.60 8.69
CA GLY A 102 -2.16 26.64 9.49
C GLY A 102 -1.83 26.16 10.90
N LEU A 103 -2.47 26.72 11.93
CA LEU A 103 -2.31 26.29 13.32
C LEU A 103 -3.44 25.36 13.80
N CYS A 104 -4.42 25.07 12.94
CA CYS A 104 -5.55 24.23 13.29
C CYS A 104 -5.14 22.75 13.24
N PRO A 105 -5.39 21.95 14.29
CA PRO A 105 -5.10 20.52 14.25
C PRO A 105 -5.97 19.81 13.22
N LEU A 106 -5.38 18.86 12.51
CA LEU A 106 -6.12 18.02 11.57
C LEU A 106 -7.09 17.08 12.29
N PRO A 107 -8.20 16.68 11.63
CA PRO A 107 -9.08 15.67 12.16
C PRO A 107 -8.34 14.36 12.47
N ARG A 108 -8.58 13.77 13.65
CA ARG A 108 -7.87 12.59 14.14
C ARG A 108 -7.79 11.43 13.13
N HIS A 109 -8.86 11.18 12.37
CA HIS A 109 -8.87 10.13 11.37
C HIS A 109 -7.83 10.31 10.25
N ARG A 110 -7.53 11.56 9.84
CA ARG A 110 -6.49 11.84 8.84
C ARG A 110 -5.11 11.46 9.37
N HIS A 111 -4.87 11.76 10.64
CA HIS A 111 -3.64 11.37 11.32
C HIS A 111 -3.56 9.84 11.48
N ASP A 112 -4.65 9.19 11.91
CA ASP A 112 -4.70 7.74 12.09
C ASP A 112 -4.45 6.98 10.76
N GLU A 113 -4.98 7.46 9.63
CA GLU A 113 -4.71 6.88 8.30
C GLU A 113 -3.22 6.94 7.93
N VAL A 114 -2.55 8.07 8.18
CA VAL A 114 -1.12 8.20 7.90
C VAL A 114 -0.29 7.35 8.85
N VAL A 115 -0.59 7.35 10.14
CA VAL A 115 0.10 6.49 11.12
C VAL A 115 -0.04 5.03 10.72
N TYR A 116 -1.22 4.61 10.27
CA TYR A 116 -1.44 3.27 9.76
C TYR A 116 -0.53 2.96 8.57
N VAL A 117 -0.51 3.82 7.53
CA VAL A 117 0.35 3.62 6.36
C VAL A 117 1.83 3.56 6.75
N LEU A 118 2.31 4.49 7.57
CA LEU A 118 3.71 4.51 8.01
C LEU A 118 4.06 3.26 8.84
N THR A 119 3.14 2.79 9.67
CA THR A 119 3.31 1.55 10.45
C THR A 119 3.39 0.33 9.54
N GLU A 120 2.50 0.22 8.57
CA GLU A 120 2.54 -0.87 7.58
C GLU A 120 3.81 -0.80 6.73
N LEU A 121 4.25 0.38 6.29
CA LEU A 121 5.52 0.52 5.56
C LEU A 121 6.73 0.07 6.39
N LYS A 122 6.70 0.35 7.70
CA LYS A 122 7.73 -0.11 8.63
C LYS A 122 7.75 -1.63 8.75
N GLN A 123 6.58 -2.27 8.83
CA GLN A 123 6.45 -3.70 9.13
C GLN A 123 6.48 -4.59 7.89
N ALA A 124 5.92 -4.14 6.78
CA ALA A 124 5.72 -4.92 5.57
C ALA A 124 7.04 -5.53 5.07
N GLN A 125 6.99 -6.83 4.81
CA GLN A 125 8.04 -7.57 4.13
C GLN A 125 7.40 -8.15 2.88
N LEU A 126 7.87 -7.68 1.72
CA LEU A 126 7.26 -8.00 0.44
C LEU A 126 8.24 -8.79 -0.41
N GLU A 127 7.74 -9.75 -1.17
CA GLU A 127 8.62 -10.52 -2.05
C GLU A 127 9.20 -9.61 -3.15
N PRO A 128 10.54 -9.63 -3.37
CA PRO A 128 11.21 -8.84 -4.40
C PRO A 128 10.57 -8.85 -5.78
N GLN A 129 10.05 -10.01 -6.19
CA GLN A 129 9.47 -10.24 -7.51
C GLN A 129 8.27 -9.32 -7.79
N LEU A 130 7.54 -8.89 -6.75
CA LEU A 130 6.41 -7.96 -6.89
C LEU A 130 6.83 -6.59 -7.43
N PHE A 131 8.07 -6.18 -7.21
CA PHE A 131 8.59 -4.89 -7.66
C PHE A 131 9.12 -4.94 -9.11
N GLU A 132 9.40 -6.15 -9.62
CA GLU A 132 9.96 -6.37 -10.95
C GLU A 132 8.93 -6.13 -12.06
N THR A 133 7.68 -6.51 -11.82
CA THR A 133 6.61 -6.38 -12.82
C THR A 133 6.04 -4.96 -12.94
N GLN A 134 6.41 -4.04 -12.04
CA GLN A 134 5.90 -2.65 -11.96
C GLN A 134 6.49 -1.70 -13.02
N GLY A 135 6.72 -2.16 -14.25
CA GLY A 135 7.17 -1.32 -15.36
C GLY A 135 8.68 -1.05 -15.43
N TYR A 136 9.47 -1.64 -14.53
CA TYR A 136 10.93 -1.72 -14.68
C TYR A 136 11.28 -2.98 -15.47
N SER A 137 10.91 -3.00 -16.76
CA SER A 137 11.22 -4.10 -17.66
C SER A 137 12.73 -4.37 -17.75
N ALA A 138 13.08 -5.55 -18.28
CA ALA A 138 14.43 -6.12 -18.45
C ALA A 138 15.52 -5.23 -19.08
N SER A 139 15.23 -3.98 -19.47
CA SER A 139 16.18 -2.98 -19.95
C SER A 139 16.98 -2.26 -18.85
N ASP A 140 16.69 -2.50 -17.56
CA ASP A 140 17.31 -1.77 -16.46
C ASP A 140 18.07 -2.65 -15.45
N SER A 141 18.96 -3.50 -15.98
CA SER A 141 20.02 -4.09 -15.17
C SER A 141 20.82 -3.02 -14.41
N ALA A 142 20.86 -1.78 -14.91
CA ALA A 142 21.52 -0.65 -14.28
C ALA A 142 20.82 -0.20 -12.97
N LEU A 143 19.49 -0.11 -12.88
CA LEU A 143 18.79 0.19 -11.62
C LEU A 143 18.83 -0.94 -10.60
N ARG A 144 18.80 -2.20 -11.04
CA ARG A 144 19.06 -3.32 -10.12
C ARG A 144 20.47 -3.24 -9.54
N THR A 145 21.42 -2.78 -10.32
CA THR A 145 22.83 -2.61 -9.91
C THR A 145 23.02 -1.33 -9.07
N SER A 146 22.34 -0.23 -9.41
CA SER A 146 22.52 1.09 -8.78
C SER A 146 21.63 1.31 -7.56
N CYS A 147 20.47 0.64 -7.47
CA CYS A 147 19.58 0.68 -6.33
C CYS A 147 19.00 -0.71 -5.99
N PRO A 148 19.82 -1.64 -5.45
CA PRO A 148 19.37 -2.97 -5.05
C PRO A 148 18.24 -2.93 -4.01
N ALA A 149 18.19 -1.89 -3.19
CA ALA A 149 17.17 -1.70 -2.15
C ALA A 149 15.75 -1.60 -2.71
N ALA A 150 15.59 -1.11 -3.95
CA ALA A 150 14.28 -1.03 -4.63
C ALA A 150 13.66 -2.41 -4.92
N PHE A 151 14.47 -3.46 -4.90
CA PHE A 151 14.09 -4.85 -5.15
C PHE A 151 14.33 -5.75 -3.93
N ARG A 152 14.34 -5.17 -2.72
CA ARG A 152 14.39 -5.91 -1.46
C ARG A 152 13.01 -5.94 -0.79
N SER A 153 12.92 -6.59 0.37
CA SER A 153 11.69 -6.69 1.15
C SER A 153 11.07 -5.35 1.55
N LYS A 154 11.88 -4.28 1.57
CA LYS A 154 11.48 -2.89 1.82
C LYS A 154 11.35 -2.04 0.55
N GLY A 155 11.25 -2.65 -0.62
CA GLY A 155 11.16 -1.94 -1.91
C GLY A 155 9.99 -0.94 -1.97
N LEU A 156 8.90 -1.18 -1.23
CA LEU A 156 7.76 -0.27 -1.15
C LEU A 156 8.13 1.10 -0.57
N VAL A 157 9.04 1.15 0.42
CA VAL A 157 9.57 2.40 0.99
C VAL A 157 10.32 3.20 -0.07
N VAL A 158 11.15 2.52 -0.87
CA VAL A 158 11.92 3.16 -1.95
C VAL A 158 11.00 3.73 -3.02
N ARG A 159 9.92 3.01 -3.38
CA ARG A 159 8.92 3.49 -4.36
C ARG A 159 8.13 4.70 -3.85
N LEU A 160 7.88 4.78 -2.55
CA LEU A 160 7.18 5.90 -1.92
C LEU A 160 8.11 7.03 -1.48
N PHE A 161 9.43 6.88 -1.64
CA PHE A 161 10.42 7.86 -1.19
C PHE A 161 10.13 9.30 -1.63
N PRO A 162 9.74 9.60 -2.90
CA PRO A 162 9.42 10.96 -3.31
C PRO A 162 8.27 11.59 -2.52
N THR A 163 7.33 10.77 -2.04
CA THR A 163 6.21 11.24 -1.20
C THR A 163 6.61 11.31 0.28
N LEU A 164 7.41 10.35 0.74
CA LEU A 164 7.85 10.26 2.13
C LEU A 164 8.78 11.42 2.51
N ILE A 165 9.66 11.88 1.62
CA ILE A 165 10.59 12.97 1.93
C ILE A 165 9.87 14.31 2.20
N GLU A 166 8.68 14.51 1.63
CA GLU A 166 7.86 15.69 1.87
C GLU A 166 7.40 15.81 3.34
N PHE A 167 7.39 14.70 4.10
CA PHE A 167 7.07 14.69 5.54
C PHE A 167 8.16 15.33 6.40
N VAL A 168 9.37 15.58 5.87
CA VAL A 168 10.39 16.36 6.58
C VAL A 168 9.87 17.77 6.90
N GLY A 169 9.02 18.33 6.04
CA GLY A 169 8.37 19.62 6.25
C GLY A 169 7.07 19.59 7.05
N CYS A 170 6.62 18.42 7.51
CA CYS A 170 5.39 18.28 8.28
C CYS A 170 5.50 18.99 9.65
N LYS A 171 4.38 19.41 10.24
CA LYS A 171 4.38 19.99 11.60
C LYS A 171 4.45 18.93 12.70
N ASP A 172 4.02 17.70 12.41
CA ASP A 172 3.93 16.62 13.38
C ASP A 172 5.29 15.94 13.59
N GLU A 173 5.89 16.16 14.77
CA GLU A 173 7.17 15.55 15.16
C GLU A 173 7.10 14.02 15.31
N GLY A 174 5.93 13.48 15.64
CA GLY A 174 5.70 12.03 15.72
C GLY A 174 5.81 11.38 14.34
N LEU A 175 5.22 12.00 13.32
CA LEU A 175 5.32 11.53 11.93
C LEU A 175 6.74 11.68 11.37
N LYS A 176 7.46 12.75 11.71
CA LYS A 176 8.89 12.89 11.36
C LYS A 176 9.74 11.77 11.96
N LYS A 177 9.52 11.44 13.23
CA LYS A 177 10.23 10.34 13.88
C LYS A 177 9.92 9.01 13.22
N ALA A 178 8.65 8.75 12.92
CA ALA A 178 8.23 7.54 12.20
C ALA A 178 8.87 7.45 10.80
N LEU A 179 8.95 8.55 10.06
CA LEU A 179 9.66 8.64 8.79
C LEU A 179 11.13 8.23 8.93
N LEU A 180 11.85 8.80 9.91
CA LEU A 180 13.26 8.49 10.15
C LEU A 180 13.47 7.01 10.47
N GLU A 181 12.60 6.41 11.30
CA GLU A 181 12.64 4.98 11.60
C GLU A 181 12.48 4.12 10.34
N ILE A 182 11.52 4.47 9.47
CA ILE A 182 11.25 3.75 8.22
C ILE A 182 12.45 3.83 7.26
N LEU A 183 13.03 5.03 7.10
CA LEU A 183 14.18 5.23 6.23
C LEU A 183 15.42 4.49 6.75
N HIS A 184 15.62 4.48 8.08
CA HIS A 184 16.71 3.72 8.69
C HIS A 184 16.58 2.21 8.41
N ILE A 185 15.37 1.67 8.57
CA ILE A 185 15.09 0.25 8.30
C ILE A 185 15.23 -0.11 6.81
N ALA A 186 14.88 0.80 5.91
CA ALA A 186 14.99 0.56 4.47
C ALA A 186 16.45 0.62 3.96
N CYS A 187 17.32 1.34 4.65
CA CYS A 187 18.73 1.50 4.30
C CYS A 187 19.68 0.52 5.03
N ALA A 188 19.22 -0.13 6.10
CA ALA A 188 19.96 -1.18 6.81
C ALA A 188 20.03 -2.49 6.00
#